data_AF-A0A0M3B0Q8-F1
#
_entry.id   AF-A0A0M3B0Q8-F1
#
_cell.length_a   1.000
_cell.length_b   1.000
_cell.length_c   1.000
_cell.angle_alpha   90.00
_cell.angle_beta   90.00
_cell.angle_gamma   90.00
#
_symmetry.space_group_name_H-M   'P 1'
#
loop_
_entity.id
_entity.type
_entity.pdbx_description
1 polymer ?
#
loop_
_entity_poly.entity_id
_entity_poly.type
_entity_poly.pdbx_seq_one_letter_code
_entity_poly.pdbx_strand_id
1 'polypeptide(L)'
;MSLHVFPSSYEQQLIAGYRGAGERLGMVPAPKPLHRSVLIHVRPDANHHVVAWRRWQKMYAQGTMPAEFIRLACEIRGYDRSVIMGRRRSRSIVMARYELIRMTAERYPKLSSPKLGTLFNRDHTVVLYALHQDGRARKNTAKLTPDQVRQIKARISSGKEMLKDIAAEFGVVPSTISNIAHGRVWRGVD
;
A
#
# COMPACT_ATOMS: atom_id res chain seq x y z
N MET A 1 -29.54 -19.07 20.92
CA MET A 1 -30.41 -18.92 19.74
C MET A 1 -29.82 -19.75 18.62
N SER A 2 -30.40 -20.93 18.32
CA SER A 2 -29.97 -21.76 17.20
C SER A 2 -30.59 -21.23 15.91
N LEU A 3 -29.75 -20.83 14.96
CA LEU A 3 -30.21 -20.43 13.63
C LEU A 3 -30.51 -21.70 12.83
N HIS A 4 -31.79 -21.97 12.56
CA HIS A 4 -32.20 -22.96 11.58
C HIS A 4 -31.89 -22.42 10.17
N VAL A 5 -30.84 -22.96 9.56
CA VAL A 5 -30.52 -22.69 8.15
C VAL A 5 -31.43 -23.58 7.31
N PHE A 6 -32.34 -22.98 6.55
CA PHE A 6 -33.14 -23.72 5.57
C PHE A 6 -32.24 -24.15 4.40
N PRO A 7 -32.38 -25.39 3.92
CA PRO A 7 -31.52 -25.92 2.86
C PRO A 7 -31.71 -25.15 1.55
N SER A 8 -30.60 -24.95 0.85
CA SER A 8 -30.52 -24.24 -0.43
C SER A 8 -31.32 -24.96 -1.52
N SER A 9 -31.74 -24.23 -2.57
CA SER A 9 -32.44 -24.82 -3.74
C SER A 9 -31.64 -25.95 -4.41
N TYR A 10 -30.30 -25.91 -4.32
CA TYR A 10 -29.41 -26.97 -4.78
C TYR A 10 -29.53 -28.25 -3.93
N GLU A 11 -29.65 -28.10 -2.60
CA GLU A 11 -29.85 -29.23 -1.69
C GLU A 11 -31.24 -29.84 -1.86
N GLN A 12 -32.26 -29.01 -2.16
CA GLN A 12 -33.60 -29.49 -2.50
C GLN A 12 -33.62 -30.31 -3.80
N GLN A 13 -32.84 -29.90 -4.82
CA GLN A 13 -32.70 -30.64 -6.08
C GLN A 13 -31.98 -31.98 -5.90
N LEU A 14 -30.94 -32.05 -5.07
CA LEU A 14 -30.28 -33.31 -4.72
C LEU A 14 -31.25 -34.28 -4.02
N ILE A 15 -32.04 -33.80 -3.05
CA ILE A 15 -33.03 -34.62 -2.34
C ILE A 15 -34.10 -35.17 -3.30
N ALA A 16 -34.55 -34.37 -4.27
CA ALA A 16 -35.53 -34.79 -5.27
C ALA A 16 -34.95 -35.87 -6.23
N GLY A 17 -33.68 -35.75 -6.64
CA GLY A 17 -33.00 -36.73 -7.48
C GLY A 17 -32.84 -38.11 -6.83
N TYR A 18 -32.66 -38.17 -5.51
CA TYR A 18 -32.54 -39.43 -4.76
C TYR A 18 -33.84 -40.26 -4.71
N ARG A 19 -35.02 -39.63 -4.78
CA ARG A 19 -36.32 -40.35 -4.76
C ARG A 19 -36.53 -41.25 -5.97
N GLY A 20 -36.14 -40.82 -7.16
CA GLY A 20 -36.37 -41.58 -8.41
C GLY A 20 -35.38 -42.73 -8.67
N ALA A 21 -34.29 -42.82 -7.91
CA ALA A 21 -33.27 -43.85 -8.05
C ALA A 21 -33.43 -44.98 -7.02
N GLY A 22 -33.90 -44.69 -5.80
CA GLY A 22 -34.05 -45.66 -4.72
C GLY A 22 -35.15 -46.71 -4.94
N GLU A 23 -36.24 -46.36 -5.65
CA GLU A 23 -37.35 -47.29 -5.92
C GLU A 23 -36.98 -48.43 -6.88
N ARG A 24 -35.99 -48.24 -7.76
CA ARG A 24 -35.64 -49.23 -8.80
C ARG A 24 -34.69 -50.34 -8.35
N LEU A 25 -34.00 -50.19 -7.22
CA LEU A 25 -32.94 -51.11 -6.81
C LEU A 25 -33.21 -51.82 -5.48
N GLY A 26 -34.38 -51.64 -4.87
CA GLY A 26 -34.79 -52.35 -3.65
C GLY A 26 -33.90 -52.16 -2.42
N MET A 27 -32.79 -51.44 -2.54
CA MET A 27 -31.82 -51.17 -1.48
C MET A 27 -31.04 -49.90 -1.81
N VAL A 28 -31.48 -48.77 -1.24
CA VAL A 28 -30.55 -47.69 -0.88
C VAL A 28 -30.93 -47.27 0.54
N PRO A 29 -30.14 -47.60 1.57
CA PRO A 29 -30.37 -47.01 2.88
C PRO A 29 -30.27 -45.49 2.73
N ALA A 30 -31.27 -44.76 3.24
CA ALA A 30 -31.24 -43.30 3.27
C ALA A 30 -29.86 -42.83 3.73
N PRO A 31 -29.23 -41.83 3.07
CA PRO A 31 -27.90 -41.38 3.47
C PRO A 31 -27.97 -40.98 4.94
N LYS A 32 -27.19 -41.67 5.79
CA LYS A 32 -27.08 -41.31 7.20
C LYS A 32 -26.69 -39.83 7.23
N PRO A 33 -27.44 -38.96 7.93
CA PRO A 33 -27.08 -37.55 7.99
C PRO A 33 -25.67 -37.48 8.55
N LEU A 34 -24.73 -36.95 7.75
CA LEU A 34 -23.38 -36.69 8.19
C LEU A 34 -23.45 -35.55 9.20
N HIS A 35 -23.84 -35.85 10.44
CA HIS A 35 -23.73 -34.93 11.56
C HIS A 35 -22.26 -34.85 11.98
N ARG A 36 -21.39 -34.49 11.03
CA ARG A 36 -20.04 -34.07 11.35
C ARG A 36 -20.21 -32.68 11.95
N SER A 37 -20.22 -32.61 13.28
CA SER A 37 -19.90 -31.37 13.97
C SER A 37 -18.46 -31.03 13.60
N VAL A 38 -18.29 -30.36 12.46
CA VAL A 38 -17.00 -29.80 12.09
C VAL A 38 -16.74 -28.73 13.13
N LEU A 39 -15.81 -29.01 14.03
CA LEU A 39 -15.32 -28.01 14.98
C LEU A 39 -14.50 -27.03 14.13
N ILE A 40 -15.19 -26.04 13.54
CA ILE A 40 -14.55 -25.00 12.75
C ILE A 40 -13.74 -24.18 13.73
N HIS A 41 -12.45 -24.52 13.85
CA HIS A 41 -11.50 -23.67 14.54
C HIS A 41 -11.29 -22.41 13.68
N VAL A 42 -12.15 -21.41 13.90
CA VAL A 42 -12.00 -20.10 13.29
C VAL A 42 -10.75 -19.48 13.91
N ARG A 43 -9.72 -19.28 13.09
CA ARG A 43 -8.49 -18.62 13.55
C ARG A 43 -8.86 -17.23 14.12
N PRO A 44 -8.22 -16.77 15.21
CA PRO A 44 -8.55 -15.48 15.82
C PRO A 44 -8.50 -14.29 14.86
N ASP A 45 -7.66 -14.37 13.83
CA ASP A 45 -7.43 -13.36 12.80
C ASP A 45 -8.36 -13.49 11.58
N ALA A 46 -9.17 -14.56 11.50
CA ALA A 46 -10.02 -14.84 10.34
C ALA A 46 -10.96 -13.67 10.02
N ASN A 47 -11.34 -12.86 11.00
CA ASN A 47 -12.23 -11.71 10.80
C ASN A 47 -11.49 -10.38 10.51
N HIS A 48 -10.16 -10.33 10.60
CA HIS A 48 -9.41 -9.08 10.42
C HIS A 48 -9.64 -8.47 9.02
N HIS A 49 -9.70 -9.29 7.98
CA HIS A 49 -9.96 -8.83 6.62
C HIS A 49 -11.38 -8.26 6.46
N VAL A 50 -12.39 -8.88 7.08
CA VAL A 50 -13.78 -8.38 7.06
C VAL A 50 -13.88 -7.05 7.79
N VAL A 51 -13.24 -6.92 8.95
CA VAL A 51 -13.20 -5.68 9.73
C VAL A 51 -12.48 -4.57 8.94
N ALA A 52 -11.35 -4.88 8.31
CA ALA A 52 -10.63 -3.95 7.46
C ALA A 52 -11.48 -3.50 6.26
N TRP A 53 -12.18 -4.43 5.61
CA TRP A 53 -13.10 -4.13 4.51
C TRP A 53 -14.26 -3.24 4.95
N ARG A 54 -14.91 -3.54 6.08
CA ARG A 54 -15.97 -2.69 6.65
C ARG A 54 -15.48 -1.28 6.98
N ARG A 55 -14.28 -1.16 7.56
CA ARG A 55 -13.64 0.14 7.83
C ARG A 55 -13.38 0.90 6.53
N TRP A 56 -12.88 0.21 5.50
CA TRP A 56 -12.65 0.79 4.18
C TRP A 56 -13.96 1.28 3.54
N GLN A 57 -15.03 0.48 3.59
CA GLN A 57 -16.34 0.89 3.11
C GLN A 57 -16.84 2.14 3.85
N LYS A 58 -16.72 2.15 5.19
CA LYS A 58 -17.10 3.31 5.99
C LYS A 58 -16.26 4.54 5.64
N MET A 59 -14.97 4.38 5.39
CA MET A 59 -14.06 5.49 5.05
C MET A 59 -14.47 6.19 3.74
N TYR A 60 -14.94 5.42 2.75
CA TYR A 60 -15.38 5.95 1.45
C TYR A 60 -16.88 6.22 1.34
N ALA A 61 -17.66 5.90 2.37
CA ALA A 61 -19.08 6.21 2.41
C ALA A 61 -19.33 7.71 2.23
N GLN A 62 -20.41 8.05 1.51
CA GLN A 62 -20.86 9.44 1.37
C GLN A 62 -21.18 10.01 2.76
N GLY A 63 -20.79 11.27 3.01
CA GLY A 63 -21.05 11.95 4.28
C GLY A 63 -20.09 11.60 5.43
N THR A 64 -19.07 10.78 5.21
CA THR A 64 -18.02 10.56 6.24
C THR A 64 -17.35 11.88 6.59
N MET A 65 -17.30 12.22 7.89
CA MET A 65 -16.71 13.46 8.37
C MET A 65 -15.17 13.38 8.36
N PRO A 66 -14.44 14.50 8.15
CA PRO A 66 -12.97 14.49 8.03
C PRO A 66 -12.24 13.85 9.23
N ALA A 67 -12.70 14.10 10.46
CA ALA A 67 -12.08 13.52 11.64
C ALA A 67 -12.23 11.99 11.71
N GLU A 68 -13.40 11.49 11.27
CA GLU A 68 -13.70 10.06 11.22
C GLU A 68 -12.94 9.38 10.06
N PHE A 69 -12.83 10.06 8.92
CA PHE A 69 -11.97 9.62 7.81
C PHE A 69 -10.52 9.44 8.26
N ILE A 70 -9.94 10.42 8.97
CA ILE A 70 -8.56 10.31 9.47
C ILE A 70 -8.42 9.14 10.45
N ARG A 71 -9.38 8.95 11.36
CA ARG A 71 -9.37 7.81 12.30
C ARG A 71 -9.35 6.47 11.56
N LEU A 72 -10.25 6.28 10.61
CA LEU A 72 -10.34 5.07 9.79
C LEU A 72 -9.08 4.86 8.94
N ALA A 73 -8.54 5.93 8.36
CA ALA A 73 -7.33 5.89 7.54
C ALA A 73 -6.10 5.47 8.35
N CYS A 74 -5.96 5.93 9.60
CA CYS A 74 -4.94 5.47 10.53
C CYS A 74 -5.09 3.97 10.83
N GLU A 75 -6.29 3.53 11.20
CA GLU A 75 -6.57 2.12 11.56
C GLU A 75 -6.26 1.16 10.42
N ILE A 76 -6.70 1.48 9.20
CA ILE A 76 -6.46 0.64 8.02
C ILE A 76 -4.96 0.52 7.71
N ARG A 77 -4.17 1.56 8.00
CA ARG A 77 -2.71 1.58 7.78
C ARG A 77 -1.90 1.05 8.96
N GLY A 78 -2.54 0.66 10.05
CA GLY A 78 -1.87 0.22 11.28
C GLY A 78 -1.13 1.34 12.01
N TYR A 79 -1.53 2.60 11.82
CA TYR A 79 -0.96 3.72 12.56
C TYR A 79 -1.74 3.97 13.84
N ASP A 80 -1.02 4.13 14.96
CA ASP A 80 -1.62 4.68 16.17
C ASP A 80 -1.96 6.16 15.95
N ARG A 81 -3.24 6.52 16.12
CA ARG A 81 -3.73 7.88 15.88
C ARG A 81 -3.04 8.89 16.78
N SER A 82 -2.76 8.54 18.04
CA SER A 82 -2.11 9.44 18.99
C SER A 82 -0.68 9.77 18.55
N VAL A 83 0.03 8.81 17.95
CA VAL A 83 1.37 9.01 17.40
C VAL A 83 1.36 9.95 16.19
N ILE A 84 0.37 9.82 15.30
CA ILE A 84 0.22 10.71 14.14
C ILE A 84 -0.04 12.15 14.60
N MET A 85 -0.95 12.35 15.55
CA MET A 85 -1.29 13.67 16.09
C MET A 85 -0.22 14.24 17.03
N GLY A 86 0.52 13.37 17.71
CA GLY A 86 1.50 13.70 18.75
C GLY A 86 2.77 14.36 18.20
N ARG A 87 3.53 15.05 19.04
CA ARG A 87 4.63 15.95 18.63
C ARG A 87 5.84 15.28 17.97
N ARG A 88 5.92 13.94 17.93
CA ARG A 88 7.08 13.19 17.42
C ARG A 88 7.33 13.44 15.93
N ARG A 89 8.60 13.68 15.56
CA ARG A 89 9.05 14.09 14.22
C ARG A 89 10.06 13.13 13.58
N SER A 90 10.07 11.84 13.95
CA SER A 90 10.88 10.87 13.21
C SER A 90 10.44 10.83 11.74
N ARG A 91 11.37 10.56 10.83
CA ARG A 91 11.11 10.57 9.39
C ARG A 91 9.89 9.70 9.01
N SER A 92 9.78 8.50 9.57
CA SER A 92 8.66 7.59 9.33
C SER A 92 7.32 8.20 9.73
N ILE A 93 7.25 8.81 10.91
CA ILE A 93 6.02 9.44 11.43
C ILE A 93 5.66 10.69 10.61
N VAL A 94 6.66 11.50 10.22
CA VAL A 94 6.43 12.67 9.37
C VAL A 94 5.84 12.26 8.02
N MET A 95 6.42 11.24 7.38
CA MET A 95 5.92 10.73 6.10
C MET A 95 4.51 10.14 6.22
N ALA A 96 4.23 9.34 7.26
CA ALA A 96 2.89 8.81 7.53
C ALA A 96 1.86 9.93 7.73
N ARG A 97 2.24 11.00 8.44
CA ARG A 97 1.37 12.17 8.61
C ARG A 97 1.12 12.90 7.30
N TYR A 98 2.15 13.07 6.47
CA TYR A 98 2.02 13.73 5.16
C TYR A 98 1.14 12.94 4.19
N GLU A 99 1.25 11.62 4.20
CA GLU A 99 0.33 10.73 3.49
C GLU A 99 -1.13 11.00 3.91
N LEU A 100 -1.42 10.98 5.21
CA LEU A 100 -2.77 11.20 5.71
C LEU A 100 -3.30 12.62 5.43
N ILE A 101 -2.44 13.65 5.50
CA ILE A 101 -2.80 15.02 5.13
C ILE A 101 -3.23 15.09 3.66
N ARG A 102 -2.43 14.52 2.75
CA ARG A 102 -2.73 14.53 1.31
C ARG A 102 -4.02 13.80 1.00
N MET A 103 -4.22 12.60 1.56
CA MET A 103 -5.47 11.85 1.39
C MET A 103 -6.69 12.64 1.89
N THR A 104 -6.55 13.35 3.01
CA THR A 104 -7.64 14.15 3.56
C THR A 104 -7.93 15.35 2.66
N ALA A 105 -6.91 16.04 2.16
CA ALA A 105 -7.07 17.16 1.25
C ALA A 105 -7.74 16.73 -0.08
N GLU A 106 -7.32 15.59 -0.63
CA GLU A 106 -7.91 15.00 -1.84
C GLU A 106 -9.39 14.64 -1.64
N ARG A 107 -9.72 14.02 -0.50
CA ARG A 107 -11.11 13.63 -0.20
C ARG A 107 -12.02 14.83 0.05
N TYR A 108 -11.48 15.89 0.66
CA TYR A 108 -12.22 17.08 1.08
C TYR A 108 -11.62 18.35 0.45
N PRO A 109 -11.76 18.55 -0.86
CA PRO A 109 -11.09 19.64 -1.59
C PRO A 109 -11.52 21.05 -1.14
N LYS A 110 -12.65 21.17 -0.42
CA LYS A 110 -13.13 22.43 0.15
C LYS A 110 -12.48 22.80 1.48
N LEU A 111 -11.68 21.92 2.10
CA LEU A 111 -10.99 22.23 3.35
C LEU A 111 -9.76 23.09 3.09
N SER A 112 -9.63 24.17 3.85
CA SER A 112 -8.46 25.03 3.80
C SER A 112 -7.25 24.41 4.54
N SER A 113 -6.04 24.81 4.17
CA SER A 113 -4.81 24.38 4.84
C SER A 113 -4.81 24.65 6.36
N PRO A 114 -5.34 25.78 6.86
CA PRO A 114 -5.56 25.98 8.30
C PRO A 114 -6.47 24.93 8.95
N LYS A 115 -7.60 24.60 8.29
CA LYS A 115 -8.54 23.62 8.85
C LYS A 115 -7.94 22.21 8.86
N LEU A 116 -7.18 21.84 7.83
CA LEU A 116 -6.37 20.62 7.83
C LEU A 116 -5.35 20.64 8.97
N GLY A 117 -4.68 21.76 9.21
CA GLY A 117 -3.76 21.93 10.33
C GLY A 117 -4.44 21.62 11.67
N THR A 118 -5.63 22.18 11.90
CA THR A 118 -6.44 21.88 13.09
C THR A 118 -6.75 20.38 13.24
N LEU A 119 -7.17 19.71 12.15
CA LEU A 119 -7.49 18.28 12.19
C LEU A 119 -6.29 17.38 12.55
N PHE A 120 -5.08 17.81 12.20
CA PHE A 120 -3.84 17.09 12.47
C PHE A 120 -3.06 17.60 13.70
N ASN A 121 -3.60 18.58 14.44
CA ASN A 121 -2.90 19.29 15.51
C ASN A 121 -1.54 19.86 15.05
N ARG A 122 -1.57 20.58 13.91
CA ARG A 122 -0.39 21.15 13.25
C ARG A 122 -0.63 22.57 12.79
N ASP A 123 0.46 23.29 12.68
CA ASP A 123 0.46 24.54 11.96
C ASP A 123 0.27 24.30 10.45
N HIS A 124 -0.46 25.21 9.82
CA HIS A 124 -0.85 25.14 8.42
C HIS A 124 0.34 25.20 7.45
N THR A 125 1.50 25.74 7.87
CA THR A 125 2.73 25.66 7.07
C THR A 125 3.23 24.23 6.89
N VAL A 126 3.02 23.35 7.87
CA VAL A 126 3.33 21.92 7.77
C VAL A 126 2.42 21.25 6.74
N VAL A 127 1.15 21.65 6.70
CA VAL A 127 0.18 21.17 5.71
C VAL A 127 0.62 21.59 4.31
N LEU A 128 0.98 22.87 4.12
CA LEU A 128 1.51 23.35 2.85
C LEU A 128 2.73 22.51 2.41
N TYR A 129 3.68 22.27 3.31
CA TYR A 129 4.83 21.43 3.00
C TYR A 129 4.43 20.01 2.56
N ALA A 130 3.49 19.38 3.27
CA ALA A 130 3.00 18.04 2.95
C ALA A 130 2.33 17.98 1.56
N LEU A 131 1.55 19.00 1.20
CA LEU A 131 0.88 19.09 -0.11
C LEU A 131 1.85 19.40 -1.25
N HIS A 132 2.90 20.18 -1.00
CA HIS A 132 3.90 20.52 -2.01
C HIS A 132 4.96 19.43 -2.22
N GLN A 133 5.07 18.44 -1.33
CA GLN A 133 6.11 17.42 -1.41
C GLN A 133 5.96 16.46 -2.60
N ASP A 134 4.76 16.35 -3.19
CA ASP A 134 4.52 15.59 -4.43
C ASP A 134 5.27 16.18 -5.64
N GLY A 135 5.66 17.45 -5.59
CA GLY A 135 6.49 18.09 -6.62
C GLY A 135 8.00 17.97 -6.41
N ARG A 136 8.45 17.42 -5.28
CA ARG A 136 9.87 17.16 -4.99
C ARG A 136 10.16 15.67 -5.14
N ALA A 137 9.97 15.13 -6.34
CA ALA A 137 10.91 14.10 -6.79
C ALA A 137 12.30 14.64 -6.43
N ARG A 138 13.14 13.86 -5.72
CA ARG A 138 14.50 14.28 -5.41
C ARG A 138 15.06 14.79 -6.73
N LYS A 139 15.27 16.10 -6.86
CA LYS A 139 16.05 16.64 -7.97
C LYS A 139 17.35 15.87 -7.86
N ASN A 140 17.55 14.93 -8.78
CA ASN A 140 18.73 14.09 -8.77
C ASN A 140 19.86 15.09 -8.99
N THR A 141 20.48 15.52 -7.90
CA THR A 141 21.49 16.58 -7.87
C THR A 141 22.82 16.03 -8.35
N ALA A 142 22.81 14.78 -8.83
CA ALA A 142 23.89 14.17 -9.54
C ALA A 142 24.27 15.09 -10.70
N LYS A 143 25.54 15.53 -10.69
CA LYS A 143 26.12 16.33 -11.77
C LYS A 143 26.12 15.59 -13.12
N LEU A 144 26.01 14.27 -13.09
CA LEU A 144 26.00 13.40 -14.26
C LEU A 144 24.60 12.87 -14.53
N THR A 145 24.17 12.92 -15.79
CA THR A 145 22.96 12.27 -16.27
C THR A 145 23.24 10.80 -16.63
N PRO A 146 22.21 9.92 -16.71
CA PRO A 146 22.40 8.55 -17.16
C PRO A 146 23.07 8.46 -18.54
N ASP A 147 22.72 9.35 -19.47
CA ASP A 147 23.29 9.39 -20.81
C ASP A 147 24.79 9.74 -20.79
N GLN A 148 25.19 10.69 -19.95
CA GLN A 148 26.61 11.02 -19.74
C GLN A 148 27.37 9.84 -19.14
N VAL A 149 26.76 9.08 -18.23
CA VAL A 149 27.38 7.88 -17.66
C VAL A 149 27.60 6.81 -18.72
N ARG A 150 26.66 6.60 -19.66
CA ARG A 150 26.86 5.68 -20.80
C ARG A 150 28.01 6.12 -21.70
N GLN A 151 28.10 7.41 -22.00
CA GLN A 151 29.21 7.96 -22.79
C GLN A 151 30.56 7.75 -22.10
N ILE A 152 30.63 8.01 -20.79
CA ILE A 152 31.82 7.76 -19.98
C ILE A 152 32.20 6.28 -20.05
N LYS A 153 31.24 5.36 -19.87
CA LYS A 153 31.48 3.92 -19.95
C LYS A 153 31.99 3.48 -21.33
N ALA A 154 31.38 3.98 -22.41
CA ALA A 154 31.80 3.69 -23.77
C ALA A 154 33.25 4.15 -24.02
N ARG A 155 33.60 5.36 -23.58
CA ARG A 155 34.97 5.89 -23.72
C ARG A 155 35.99 5.10 -22.92
N ILE A 156 35.66 4.71 -21.69
CA ILE A 156 36.53 3.84 -20.88
C ILE A 156 36.72 2.48 -21.56
N SER A 157 35.65 1.88 -22.09
CA SER A 157 35.74 0.59 -22.80
C SER A 157 36.58 0.66 -24.09
N SER A 158 36.68 1.84 -24.70
CA SER A 158 37.53 2.03 -25.89
C SER A 158 39.03 2.00 -25.56
N GLY A 159 39.41 2.25 -24.29
CA GLY A 159 40.79 2.17 -23.80
C GLY A 159 41.75 3.24 -24.35
N LYS A 160 41.27 4.20 -25.14
CA LYS A 160 42.11 5.19 -25.84
C LYS A 160 42.37 6.47 -25.06
N GLU A 161 41.68 6.67 -23.95
CA GLU A 161 41.66 7.94 -23.22
C GLU A 161 42.00 7.74 -21.74
N MET A 162 42.73 8.69 -21.15
CA MET A 162 43.02 8.65 -19.72
C MET A 162 41.80 9.12 -18.91
N LEU A 163 41.56 8.47 -17.76
CA LEU A 163 40.43 8.81 -16.87
C LEU A 163 40.43 10.28 -16.42
N LYS A 164 41.61 10.91 -16.38
CA LYS A 164 41.78 12.32 -16.00
C LYS A 164 41.18 13.26 -17.05
N ASP A 165 41.36 12.95 -18.33
CA ASP A 165 40.90 13.79 -19.43
C ASP A 165 39.37 13.69 -19.57
N ILE A 166 38.84 12.47 -19.47
CA ILE A 166 37.39 12.22 -19.39
C ILE A 166 36.80 12.98 -18.20
N ALA A 167 37.44 12.95 -17.03
CA ALA A 167 36.93 13.64 -15.85
C ALA A 167 36.86 15.17 -16.04
N ALA A 168 37.88 15.77 -16.66
CA ALA A 168 37.93 17.19 -16.95
C ALA A 168 36.79 17.63 -17.90
N GLU A 169 36.53 16.85 -18.95
CA GLU A 169 35.48 17.13 -19.93
C GLU A 169 34.08 17.11 -19.31
N PHE A 170 33.79 16.14 -18.43
CA PHE A 170 32.51 16.04 -17.75
C PHE A 170 32.41 16.88 -16.45
N GLY A 171 33.45 17.66 -16.13
CA GLY A 171 33.47 18.53 -14.93
C GLY A 171 33.40 17.76 -13.61
N VAL A 172 33.94 16.54 -13.57
CA VAL A 172 33.98 15.68 -12.38
C VAL A 172 35.41 15.35 -11.97
N VAL A 173 35.59 14.86 -10.75
CA VAL A 173 36.90 14.42 -10.26
C VAL A 173 37.25 13.02 -10.83
N PRO A 174 38.53 12.70 -11.09
CA PRO A 174 38.93 11.41 -11.66
C PRO A 174 38.49 10.20 -10.82
N SER A 175 38.38 10.36 -9.50
CA SER A 175 37.85 9.32 -8.61
C SER A 175 36.38 8.99 -8.88
N THR A 176 35.57 9.94 -9.35
CA THR A 176 34.19 9.69 -9.78
C THR A 176 34.14 8.80 -11.01
N ILE A 177 34.99 9.07 -12.01
CA ILE A 177 35.10 8.24 -13.22
C ILE A 177 35.58 6.83 -12.86
N SER A 178 36.58 6.71 -11.98
CA SER A 178 37.05 5.41 -11.48
C SER A 178 35.93 4.63 -10.77
N ASN A 179 35.13 5.29 -9.93
CA ASN A 179 34.02 4.61 -9.26
C ASN A 179 32.88 4.21 -10.22
N ILE A 180 32.66 4.95 -11.31
CA ILE A 180 31.73 4.58 -12.39
C ILE A 180 32.26 3.37 -13.15
N ALA A 181 33.54 3.35 -13.49
CA ALA A 181 34.19 2.25 -14.20
C ALA A 181 34.05 0.92 -13.45
N HIS A 182 34.25 0.95 -12.12
CA HIS A 182 34.11 -0.22 -11.26
C HIS A 182 32.66 -0.50 -10.80
N GLY A 183 31.67 0.26 -11.29
CA GLY A 183 30.26 0.09 -10.93
C GLY A 183 29.94 0.35 -9.45
N ARG A 184 30.80 1.08 -8.72
CA ARG A 184 30.56 1.41 -7.31
C ARG A 184 29.44 2.45 -7.16
N VAL A 185 29.38 3.39 -8.11
CA VAL A 185 28.30 4.37 -8.31
C VAL A 185 27.69 4.16 -9.68
N TRP A 186 26.38 4.40 -9.82
CA TRP A 186 25.58 4.14 -11.03
C TRP A 186 25.47 2.66 -11.41
N ARG A 187 25.14 1.81 -10.43
CA ARG A 187 24.78 0.40 -10.66
C ARG A 187 23.48 0.34 -11.48
N GLY A 188 23.52 -0.32 -12.64
CA GLY A 188 22.36 -0.53 -13.50
C GLY A 188 22.18 0.47 -14.65
N VAL A 189 23.16 1.35 -14.91
CA VAL A 189 23.19 2.13 -16.16
C VAL A 189 24.20 1.47 -17.09
N ASP A 190 23.73 0.76 -18.12
CA ASP A 190 24.58 0.13 -19.15
C ASP A 190 24.80 1.08 -20.34
#